data_AF-A0A354C7M9-F1
#
_entry.id   AF-A0A354C7M9-F1
#
_cell.length_a   1.000
_cell.length_b   1.000
_cell.length_c   1.000
_cell.angle_alpha   90.00
_cell.angle_beta   90.00
_cell.angle_gamma   90.00
#
_symmetry.space_group_name_H-M   'P 1'
#
loop_
_entity.id
_entity.type
_entity.pdbx_description
1 polymer ?
#
loop_
_entity_poly.entity_id
_entity_poly.type
_entity_poly.pdbx_seq_one_letter_code
_entity_poly.pdbx_strand_id
1 'polypeptide(L)' 'MRLWCLHPGYLDVKGLLALWREGLLARKVLQNRTVGYKHHPQLERFKSHVHPVKAIDYYLHYVHEEASRRG' A
#
# COMPACT_ATOMS: atom_id res chain seq x y z
N MET A 1 -10.12 1.28 0.51
CA MET A 1 -8.84 0.55 0.64
C MET A 1 -8.80 -0.68 -0.24
N ARG A 2 -8.01 -0.60 -1.32
CA ARG A 2 -7.68 -1.74 -2.16
C ARG A 2 -6.19 -1.76 -2.43
N LEU A 3 -5.52 -2.79 -1.93
CA LEU A 3 -4.12 -3.11 -2.18
C LEU A 3 -4.09 -4.32 -3.11
N TRP A 4 -3.28 -4.23 -4.16
CA TRP A 4 -3.15 -5.31 -5.14
C TRP A 4 -1.93 -6.18 -4.80
N CYS A 5 -1.99 -7.45 -5.20
CA CYS A 5 -0.84 -8.36 -5.21
C CYS A 5 -0.16 -8.40 -6.60
N LEU A 6 -0.75 -7.73 -7.59
CA LEU A 6 -0.24 -7.66 -8.95
C LEU A 6 0.99 -6.75 -8.98
N HIS A 7 1.97 -7.10 -9.84
CA HIS A 7 3.12 -6.24 -10.06
C HIS A 7 2.65 -4.85 -10.58
N PRO A 8 3.14 -3.73 -10.01
CA PRO A 8 2.75 -2.38 -10.43
C PRO A 8 2.87 -2.12 -11.94
N GLY A 9 3.79 -2.82 -12.60
CA GLY A 9 3.98 -2.83 -14.06
C GLY A 9 2.74 -3.12 -14.90
N TYR A 10 1.76 -3.85 -14.35
CA TYR A 10 0.51 -4.18 -15.06
C TYR A 10 -0.63 -3.18 -14.81
N LEU A 11 -0.41 -2.17 -13.98
CA LEU A 11 -1.40 -1.15 -13.68
C LEU A 11 -1.31 -0.03 -14.71
N ASP A 12 -2.44 0.59 -15.04
CA ASP A 12 -2.46 1.86 -15.75
C ASP A 12 -2.12 3.01 -14.78
N VAL A 13 -1.93 4.22 -15.31
CA VAL A 13 -1.59 5.40 -14.48
C VAL A 13 -2.65 5.65 -13.41
N LYS A 14 -3.94 5.51 -13.74
CA LYS A 14 -5.02 5.71 -12.78
C LYS A 14 -5.00 4.65 -11.68
N GLY A 15 -4.74 3.40 -12.03
CA GLY A 15 -4.54 2.30 -11.10
C GLY A 15 -3.37 2.56 -10.16
N LEU A 16 -2.22 3.00 -10.69
CA LEU A 16 -1.04 3.31 -9.88
C LEU A 16 -1.30 4.45 -8.89
N LEU A 17 -1.97 5.53 -9.33
CA LEU A 17 -2.37 6.65 -8.47
C LEU A 17 -3.40 6.24 -7.41
N ALA A 18 -4.35 5.37 -7.75
CA ALA A 18 -5.30 4.80 -6.78
C ALA A 18 -4.58 3.94 -5.74
N LEU A 19 -3.68 3.06 -6.20
CA LEU A 19 -2.88 2.18 -5.36
C LEU A 19 -2.03 2.96 -4.36
N TRP A 20 -1.40 4.05 -4.82
CA TRP A 20 -0.59 4.93 -3.98
C TRP A 20 -1.40 5.55 -2.84
N ARG A 21 -2.56 6.14 -3.16
CA ARG A 21 -3.45 6.77 -2.16
C ARG A 21 -3.93 5.76 -1.11
N GLU A 22 -4.34 4.58 -1.56
CA GLU A 22 -4.82 3.51 -0.67
C GLU A 22 -3.69 2.89 0.16
N GLY A 23 -2.47 2.79 -0.40
CA GLY A 23 -1.27 2.36 0.33
C GLY A 23 -0.85 3.36 1.41
N LEU A 24 -0.94 4.66 1.16
CA LEU A 24 -0.69 5.69 2.18
C LEU A 24 -1.74 5.66 3.29
N LEU A 25 -3.01 5.38 2.96
CA LEU A 25 -4.06 5.15 3.95
C LEU A 25 -3.72 3.90 4.79
N ALA A 26 -3.35 2.78 4.15
CA ALA A 26 -2.92 1.56 4.81
C ALA A 26 -1.76 1.81 5.79
N ARG A 27 -0.76 2.60 5.39
CA ARG A 27 0.35 3.00 6.27
C ARG A 27 -0.14 3.76 7.50
N LYS A 28 -1.06 4.72 7.33
CA LYS A 28 -1.63 5.46 8.47
C LYS A 28 -2.42 4.54 9.41
N VAL A 29 -3.15 3.57 8.87
CA VAL A 29 -3.86 2.57 9.69
C VAL A 29 -2.87 1.75 10.51
N LEU A 30 -1.80 1.25 9.89
CA LEU A 30 -0.76 0.47 10.57
C LEU A 30 0.04 1.28 11.61
N GLN A 31 0.09 2.61 11.46
CA GLN A 31 0.64 3.54 12.45
C GLN A 31 -0.34 3.92 13.57
N ASN A 32 -1.54 3.33 13.60
CA ASN A 32 -2.64 3.70 14.51
C ASN A 32 -3.07 5.18 14.43
N ARG A 33 -2.87 5.82 13.28
CA ARG A 33 -3.20 7.24 13.03
C ARG A 33 -4.59 7.45 12.42
N THR A 34 -5.41 6.41 12.36
CA THR A 34 -6.78 6.46 11.81
C THR A 34 -7.78 5.87 12.79
N VAL A 35 -9.02 6.36 12.72
CA VAL A 35 -10.14 5.80 13.49
C VAL A 35 -10.78 4.63 12.73
N GLY A 36 -10.94 4.75 11.41
CA GLY A 36 -11.50 3.73 10.53
C GLY A 36 -10.47 2.79 9.90
N TYR A 37 -10.97 1.74 9.23
CA TYR A 37 -10.22 0.74 8.46
C TYR A 37 -9.26 -0.16 9.27
N LYS A 38 -9.33 -0.13 10.61
CA LYS A 38 -8.46 -0.92 11.49
C LYS A 38 -8.56 -2.43 11.28
N HIS A 39 -9.74 -2.95 10.93
CA HIS A 39 -9.99 -4.38 10.72
C HIS A 39 -10.09 -4.76 9.24
N HIS A 40 -9.42 -4.01 8.36
CA HIS A 40 -9.50 -4.28 6.92
C HIS A 40 -8.76 -5.60 6.57
N PRO A 41 -9.42 -6.59 5.93
CA PRO A 41 -8.83 -7.91 5.69
C PRO A 41 -7.49 -7.89 4.93
N GLN A 42 -7.32 -6.94 4.01
CA GLN A 42 -6.06 -6.82 3.24
C GLN A 42 -4.89 -6.31 4.08
N LEU A 43 -5.13 -5.72 5.25
CA LEU A 43 -4.06 -5.32 6.16
C LEU A 43 -3.52 -6.48 6.99
N GLU A 44 -4.27 -7.59 7.10
CA GLU A 44 -3.85 -8.75 7.88
C GLU A 44 -2.50 -9.30 7.40
N ARG A 45 -2.25 -9.29 6.08
CA ARG A 45 -0.96 -9.69 5.49
C ARG A 45 0.23 -8.83 5.93
N PHE A 46 -0.03 -7.56 6.29
CA PHE A 46 1.00 -6.65 6.79
C PHE A 46 1.12 -6.74 8.30
N LYS A 47 -0.01 -6.88 9.01
CA LYS A 47 -0.04 -7.06 10.47
C LYS A 47 0.60 -8.36 10.93
N SER A 48 0.53 -9.42 10.12
CA SER A 48 1.21 -10.69 10.39
C SER A 48 2.72 -10.62 10.26
N HIS A 49 3.26 -9.55 9.65
CA HIS A 49 4.69 -9.34 9.56
C HIS A 49 5.23 -8.77 10.89
N VAL A 50 6.42 -9.20 11.30
CA VAL A 50 7.15 -8.68 12.48
C VAL A 50 7.29 -7.14 12.49
N HIS A 51 7.25 -6.49 11.32
CA HIS A 51 7.37 -5.05 11.16
C HIS A 51 6.32 -4.52 10.18
N PRO A 52 5.05 -4.36 10.60
CA PRO A 52 3.94 -4.04 9.69
C PRO A 52 4.15 -2.74 8.91
N VAL A 53 4.66 -1.70 9.58
CA VAL A 53 4.93 -0.39 8.96
C VAL A 53 6.05 -0.49 7.93
N LYS A 54 7.15 -1.22 8.24
CA LYS A 54 8.24 -1.43 7.27
C LYS A 54 7.75 -2.22 6.04
N ALA A 55 6.88 -3.21 6.26
CA ALA A 55 6.33 -4.02 5.17
C ALA A 55 5.49 -3.19 4.19
N ILE A 56 4.64 -2.27 4.69
CA ILE A 56 3.88 -1.37 3.81
C ILE A 56 4.76 -0.29 3.17
N ASP A 57 5.81 0.19 3.86
CA ASP A 57 6.76 1.15 3.27
C ASP A 57 7.54 0.51 2.12
N TYR A 58 7.95 -0.76 2.26
CA TYR A 58 8.59 -1.51 1.18
C TYR A 58 7.66 -1.75 -0.01
N TYR A 59 6.39 -2.05 0.25
CA TYR A 59 5.36 -2.13 -0.79
C TYR A 59 5.19 -0.79 -1.53
N LEU A 60 5.10 0.31 -0.79
CA LEU A 60 4.99 1.66 -1.37
C LEU A 60 6.23 2.04 -2.17
N HIS A 61 7.42 1.61 -1.75
CA HIS A 61 8.67 1.85 -2.46
C HIS A 61 8.60 1.31 -3.91
N TYR A 62 8.18 0.06 -4.12
CA TYR A 62 8.05 -0.49 -5.48
C TYR A 62 6.97 0.19 -6.32
N VAL A 63 5.88 0.65 -5.69
CA VAL A 63 4.86 1.46 -6.38
C VAL A 63 5.46 2.79 -6.85
N HIS A 64 6.28 3.41 -6.00
CA HIS A 64 6.98 4.65 -6.33
C HIS A 64 8.07 4.44 -7.41
N GLU A 65 8.83 3.36 -7.34
CA GLU A 65 9.82 3.02 -8.38
C GLU A 65 9.15 2.83 -9.74
N GLU A 66 8.02 2.12 -9.79
CA GLU A 66 7.28 1.95 -11.04
C GLU A 66 6.71 3.27 -11.56
N ALA A 67 6.24 4.15 -10.67
CA ALA A 67 5.83 5.49 -11.06
C ALA A 67 7.01 6.27 -11.64
N SER A 68 8.15 6.27 -10.93
CA SER A 68 9.38 6.95 -11.33
C SER A 68 9.90 6.46 -12.69
N ARG A 69 9.76 5.16 -12.98
CA ARG A 69 10.14 4.55 -14.27
C ARG A 69 9.29 5.06 -15.45
N ARG A 70 8.08 5.53 -15.18
CA ARG A 70 7.11 5.99 -16.19
C ARG A 70 7.12 7.51 -16.42
N GLY A 71 7.83 8.26 -15.57
CA GLY A 71 7.86 9.73 -15.57
C GLY A 71 6.64 10.36 -14.89
#